data_AF-A0A060DIR9-F1
#
_entry.id   AF-A0A060DIR9-F1
#
_cell.length_a   1.000
_cell.length_b   1.000
_cell.length_c   1.000
_cell.angle_alpha   90.00
_cell.angle_beta   90.00
_cell.angle_gamma   90.00
#
_symmetry.space_group_name_H-M   'P 1'
#
loop_
_entity.id
_entity.type
_entity.pdbx_description
1 polymer ?
#
loop_
_entity_poly.entity_id
_entity_poly.type
_entity_poly.pdbx_seq_one_letter_code
_entity_poly.pdbx_strand_id
1 'polypeptide(L)'
;MAWALRLRVNPKIIRVQEMRRKWGSCSSSGIVTLALDLMEQDDSFQDYVIVHELLHLRFPTHGKMFKALMTAHVPGWRKHDINR
;
A
#
# COMPACT_ATOMS: atom_id res chain seq x y z
N MET A 1 -4.56 6.49 -9.81
CA MET A 1 -5.44 7.23 -8.88
C MET A 1 -6.70 6.46 -8.44
N ALA A 2 -7.06 5.32 -9.04
CA ALA A 2 -8.29 4.59 -8.68
C ALA A 2 -8.37 4.18 -7.19
N TRP A 3 -7.26 3.72 -6.60
CA TRP A 3 -7.24 3.26 -5.20
C TRP A 3 -7.42 4.37 -4.17
N ALA A 4 -6.76 5.52 -4.34
CA ALA A 4 -6.91 6.64 -3.39
C ALA A 4 -8.37 7.12 -3.30
N LEU A 5 -9.06 7.21 -4.44
CA LEU A 5 -10.48 7.53 -4.51
C LEU A 5 -11.34 6.44 -3.86
N ARG A 6 -11.08 5.16 -4.18
CA ARG A 6 -11.84 4.02 -3.63
C ARG A 6 -11.70 3.91 -2.11
N LEU A 7 -10.51 4.16 -1.57
CA LEU A 7 -10.21 4.11 -0.14
C LEU A 7 -10.56 5.42 0.60
N ARG A 8 -10.92 6.47 -0.15
CA ARG A 8 -11.21 7.82 0.34
C ARG A 8 -10.04 8.36 1.18
N VAL A 9 -8.85 8.31 0.61
CA VAL A 9 -7.61 8.88 1.18
C VAL A 9 -7.00 9.90 0.24
N ASN A 10 -6.26 10.86 0.79
CA ASN A 10 -5.61 11.91 0.03
C ASN A 10 -4.12 12.00 0.41
N PRO A 11 -3.23 11.22 -0.24
CA PRO A 11 -1.79 11.36 -0.03
C PRO A 11 -1.34 12.76 -0.45
N LYS A 12 -0.42 13.36 0.30
CA LYS A 12 0.17 14.66 -0.05
C LYS A 12 1.07 14.52 -1.26
N ILE A 13 1.85 13.45 -1.31
CA ILE A 13 2.77 13.12 -2.40
C ILE A 13 2.73 11.62 -2.63
N ILE A 14 2.71 11.20 -3.89
CA ILE A 14 3.03 9.84 -4.31
C ILE A 14 4.32 9.93 -5.11
N ARG A 15 5.31 9.12 -4.73
CA ARG A 15 6.58 9.03 -5.47
C ARG A 15 6.96 7.58 -5.72
N VAL A 16 7.69 7.37 -6.81
CA VAL A 16 8.29 6.10 -7.18
C VAL A 16 9.79 6.28 -7.19
N GLN A 17 10.53 5.39 -6.53
CA GLN A 17 12.00 5.45 -6.45
C GLN A 17 12.59 4.07 -6.18
N GLU A 18 13.89 3.92 -6.38
CA GLU A 18 14.60 2.71 -5.95
C GLU A 18 14.50 2.52 -4.42
N MET A 19 14.14 1.30 -4.02
CA MET A 19 14.06 0.90 -2.62
C MET A 19 14.73 -0.47 -2.47
N ARG A 20 15.54 -0.67 -1.42
CA ARG A 20 16.27 -1.95 -1.24
C ARG A 20 15.57 -2.94 -0.30
N ARG A 21 14.74 -2.44 0.62
CA ARG A 21 14.23 -3.23 1.76
C ARG A 21 12.71 -3.24 1.91
N LYS A 22 11.97 -2.47 1.09
CA LYS A 22 10.50 -2.36 1.22
C LYS A 22 9.86 -2.06 -0.12
N TRP A 23 8.67 -2.60 -0.33
CA TRP A 23 7.83 -2.39 -1.52
C TRP A 23 7.11 -1.05 -1.50
N GLY A 24 6.90 -0.52 -0.30
CA GLY A 24 6.49 0.85 -0.12
C GLY A 24 6.80 1.37 1.28
N SER A 25 6.45 2.64 1.48
CA SER A 25 6.33 3.22 2.82
C SER A 25 5.42 4.43 2.78
N CYS A 26 4.70 4.66 3.87
CA CYS A 26 3.93 5.87 4.13
C CYS A 26 4.55 6.64 5.31
N SER A 27 4.85 7.92 5.12
CA SER A 27 5.25 8.80 6.22
C SER A 27 4.04 9.36 6.98
N SER A 28 4.26 9.80 8.22
CA SER A 28 3.26 10.56 8.98
C SER A 28 2.88 11.89 8.34
N SER A 29 3.72 12.43 7.45
CA SER A 29 3.45 13.64 6.66
C SER A 29 2.64 13.38 5.38
N GLY A 30 2.16 12.15 5.18
CA GLY A 30 1.31 11.78 4.05
C GLY A 30 2.05 11.57 2.73
N ILE A 31 3.35 11.26 2.79
CA ILE A 31 4.15 10.91 1.61
C ILE A 31 4.11 9.40 1.45
N VAL A 32 3.54 8.93 0.34
CA VAL A 32 3.56 7.52 -0.06
C VAL A 32 4.69 7.31 -1.06
N THR A 33 5.60 6.40 -0.73
CA THR A 33 6.72 5.99 -1.56
C THR A 33 6.47 4.56 -2.00
N LEU A 34 6.54 4.30 -3.30
CA LEU A 34 6.50 2.96 -3.87
C LEU A 34 7.85 2.63 -4.47
N ALA A 35 8.25 1.36 -4.38
CA ALA A 35 9.49 0.90 -4.97
C ALA A 35 9.38 0.86 -6.50
N LEU A 36 10.44 1.25 -7.21
CA LEU A 36 10.48 1.25 -8.68
C LEU A 36 10.23 -0.16 -9.25
N ASP A 37 10.88 -1.16 -8.66
CA ASP A 37 10.75 -2.58 -9.03
C ASP A 37 9.36 -3.19 -8.75
N LEU A 38 8.46 -2.45 -8.07
CA LEU A 38 7.08 -2.91 -7.86
C LEU A 38 6.34 -3.09 -9.19
N MET A 39 6.68 -2.31 -10.23
CA MET A 39 6.03 -2.41 -11.54
C MET A 39 6.30 -3.74 -12.27
N GLU A 40 7.33 -4.48 -11.84
CA GLU A 40 7.69 -5.78 -12.42
C GLU A 40 6.95 -6.95 -11.75
N GLN A 41 6.26 -6.69 -10.64
CA GLN A 41 5.49 -7.70 -9.91
C GLN A 41 4.11 -7.88 -10.53
N ASP A 42 3.45 -9.00 -10.21
CA ASP A 42 2.08 -9.23 -10.66
C ASP A 42 1.10 -8.17 -10.12
N ASP A 43 0.05 -7.88 -10.89
CA ASP A 43 -0.95 -6.85 -10.55
C ASP A 43 -1.55 -7.05 -9.15
N SER A 44 -1.74 -8.30 -8.71
CA SER A 44 -2.31 -8.59 -7.39
C SER A 44 -1.37 -8.21 -6.24
N PHE A 45 -0.07 -8.37 -6.45
CA PHE A 45 0.97 -7.91 -5.54
C PHE A 45 1.12 -6.38 -5.58
N GLN A 46 1.02 -5.76 -6.75
CA GLN A 46 1.02 -4.30 -6.88
C GLN A 46 -0.15 -3.67 -6.10
N ASP A 47 -1.37 -4.19 -6.30
CA ASP A 47 -2.56 -3.74 -5.59
C ASP A 47 -2.41 -3.92 -4.08
N TYR A 48 -1.86 -5.06 -3.64
CA TYR A 48 -1.56 -5.29 -2.23
C TYR A 48 -0.70 -4.17 -1.63
N VAL A 49 0.46 -3.87 -2.23
CA VAL A 49 1.40 -2.87 -1.72
C VAL A 49 0.79 -1.47 -1.76
N ILE A 50 0.15 -1.10 -2.88
CA ILE A 50 -0.45 0.22 -3.05
C ILE A 50 -1.56 0.46 -2.02
N VAL A 51 -2.47 -0.51 -1.84
CA VAL A 51 -3.56 -0.41 -0.87
C VAL A 51 -3.00 -0.39 0.55
N HIS A 52 -1.98 -1.19 0.85
CA HIS A 52 -1.31 -1.22 2.15
C HIS A 52 -0.78 0.16 2.55
N GLU A 53 0.02 0.79 1.69
CA GLU A 53 0.60 2.10 2.00
C GLU A 53 -0.44 3.22 2.04
N LEU A 54 -1.46 3.15 1.19
CA LEU A 54 -2.56 4.12 1.21
C LEU A 54 -3.40 4.01 2.49
N LEU A 55 -3.62 2.80 3.02
CA LEU A 55 -4.35 2.62 4.28
C LEU A 55 -3.57 3.18 5.47
N HIS A 56 -2.23 3.23 5.41
CA HIS A 56 -1.42 3.85 6.45
C HIS A 56 -1.69 5.35 6.65
N LEU A 57 -2.28 6.04 5.67
CA LEU A 57 -2.75 7.43 5.82
C LEU A 57 -3.87 7.58 6.86
N ARG A 58 -4.62 6.50 7.14
CA ARG A 58 -5.73 6.49 8.10
C ARG A 58 -5.47 5.58 9.30
N PHE A 59 -4.65 4.54 9.12
CA PHE A 59 -4.43 3.49 10.08
C PHE A 59 -2.92 3.23 10.25
N PRO A 60 -2.28 3.81 11.27
CA PRO A 60 -0.83 3.67 11.47
C PRO A 60 -0.37 2.23 11.74
N THR A 61 -1.29 1.36 12.18
CA THR A 61 -1.01 -0.04 12.54
C THR A 61 -1.93 -1.01 11.81
N HIS A 62 -1.48 -2.26 11.66
CA HIS A 62 -2.22 -3.34 10.99
C HIS A 62 -3.31 -3.99 11.88
N GLY A 63 -4.10 -3.15 12.54
CA GLY A 63 -5.19 -3.56 13.43
C GLY A 63 -6.38 -4.19 12.69
N LYS A 64 -7.45 -4.50 13.44
CA LYS A 64 -8.66 -5.15 12.89
C LYS A 64 -9.25 -4.42 11.69
N MET A 65 -9.38 -3.09 11.77
CA MET A 65 -9.95 -2.27 10.69
C MET A 65 -9.07 -2.27 9.44
N PHE A 66 -7.75 -2.17 9.60
CA PHE A 66 -6.80 -2.26 8.49
C PHE A 66 -6.98 -3.60 7.75
N LYS A 67 -6.94 -4.71 8.49
CA LYS A 67 -7.08 -6.06 7.93
C LYS A 67 -8.43 -6.29 7.26
N ALA A 68 -9.51 -5.71 7.82
CA ALA A 68 -10.84 -5.78 7.23
C ALA A 68 -10.89 -5.07 5.86
N LEU A 69 -10.34 -3.86 5.76
CA LEU A 69 -10.28 -3.11 4.52
C LEU A 69 -9.37 -3.77 3.48
N MET A 70 -8.22 -4.31 3.89
CA MET A 70 -7.39 -5.13 3.01
C MET A 70 -8.17 -6.33 2.45
N THR A 71 -8.95 -7.02 3.30
CA THR A 71 -9.73 -8.20 2.89
C THR A 71 -10.86 -7.81 1.94
N ALA A 72 -11.51 -6.66 2.15
CA ALA A 72 -12.59 -6.17 1.31
C ALA A 72 -12.12 -5.67 -0.06
N HIS A 73 -10.91 -5.11 -0.14
CA HIS A 73 -10.40 -4.48 -1.35
C HIS A 73 -9.41 -5.34 -2.14
N VAL A 74 -8.59 -6.13 -1.46
CA VAL A 74 -7.59 -7.02 -2.07
C VAL A 74 -7.81 -8.44 -1.52
N PRO A 75 -8.82 -9.18 -2.02
CA PRO A 75 -9.10 -10.53 -1.55
C PRO A 75 -7.88 -11.43 -1.70
N GLY A 76 -7.59 -12.22 -0.66
CA GLY A 76 -6.43 -13.10 -0.65
C GLY A 76 -5.08 -12.41 -0.38
N TRP A 77 -5.07 -11.11 -0.03
CA TRP A 77 -3.84 -10.34 0.25
C TRP A 77 -2.85 -11.01 1.22
N ARG A 78 -3.34 -11.88 2.11
CA ARG A 78 -2.50 -12.64 3.05
C ARG A 78 -1.43 -13.50 2.36
N LYS A 79 -1.63 -13.88 1.10
CA LYS A 79 -0.62 -14.59 0.30
C LYS A 79 0.59 -13.72 -0.05
N HIS A 80 0.41 -12.40 0.01
CA HIS A 80 1.42 -11.38 -0.28
C HIS A 80 2.01 -10.76 0.98
N ASP A 81 1.59 -11.22 2.17
CA ASP A 81 2.19 -10.86 3.45
C ASP A 81 3.53 -11.61 3.60
N ILE A 82 4.47 -11.25 2.74
CA ILE A 82 5.82 -11.79 2.65
C ILE A 82 6.80 -10.69 3.06
N ASN A 83 7.88 -11.08 3.72
CA ASN A 83 8.94 -10.14 4.04
C ASN A 83 9.60 -9.63 2.74
N ARG A 84 9.86 -8.32 2.69
CA ARG A 84 10.86 -7.74 1.80
C ARG A 84 12.10 -7.35 2.58
#